data_AF-A0A956WSF3-F1
#
_entry.id   AF-A0A956WSF3-F1
#
_cell.length_a   1.000
_cell.length_b   1.000
_cell.length_c   1.000
_cell.angle_alpha   90.00
_cell.angle_beta   90.00
_cell.angle_gamma   90.00
#
_symmetry.space_group_name_H-M   'P 1'
#
loop_
_entity.id
_entity.type
_entity.pdbx_description
1 polymer ?
#
loop_
_entity_poly.entity_id
_entity_poly.type
_entity_poly.pdbx_seq_one_letter_code
_entity_poly.pdbx_strand_id
1 'polypeptide(L)'
;QIIYDLSPGQYVVADTSEEGDALVGPITVGEPSGATPPTADVNVDLVDFNFAIPSEIKAGPQLWQINNKGEQWHELVIIKLDEGVAMDDVMAMIMSEEETSGPPPFEMVAMWSPMGVGTTAWVEWDLPAGAYTVLCFLPDLKGDFQPHAAHGMVANLTVTN
;
A
#
# COMPACT_ATOMS: atom_id res chain seq x y z
N GLN A 1 -13.90 -5.81 0.12
CA GLN A 1 -13.76 -6.62 -1.12
C GLN A 1 -12.38 -6.38 -1.75
N ILE A 2 -11.81 -7.35 -2.50
CA ILE A 2 -10.58 -7.16 -3.31
C ILE A 2 -10.85 -7.58 -4.76
N ILE A 3 -10.38 -6.80 -5.73
CA ILE A 3 -10.50 -7.07 -7.18
C ILE A 3 -9.15 -6.82 -7.84
N TYR A 4 -8.71 -7.70 -8.74
CA TYR A 4 -7.50 -7.53 -9.53
C TYR A 4 -7.82 -7.51 -11.03
N ASP A 5 -7.15 -6.63 -11.79
CA ASP A 5 -7.10 -6.72 -13.25
C ASP A 5 -5.85 -7.50 -13.65
N LEU A 6 -6.03 -8.78 -13.98
CA LEU A 6 -4.94 -9.70 -14.33
C LEU A 6 -4.95 -9.98 -15.82
N SER A 7 -3.77 -9.87 -16.43
CA SER A 7 -3.53 -10.36 -17.79
C SER A 7 -3.72 -11.89 -17.87
N PRO A 8 -4.02 -12.46 -19.05
CA PRO A 8 -4.00 -13.90 -19.23
C PRO A 8 -2.65 -14.50 -18.83
N GLY A 9 -2.66 -15.56 -18.04
CA GLY A 9 -1.42 -16.12 -17.49
C GLY A 9 -1.60 -17.12 -16.36
N GLN A 10 -0.47 -17.61 -15.87
CA GLN A 10 -0.40 -18.44 -14.67
C GLN A 10 0.11 -17.60 -13.51
N TYR A 11 -0.63 -17.63 -12.41
CA TYR A 11 -0.33 -16.90 -11.20
C TYR A 11 -0.38 -17.83 -10.00
N VAL A 12 0.17 -17.35 -8.90
CA VAL A 12 0.01 -17.92 -7.58
C VAL A 12 -0.69 -16.87 -6.72
N VAL A 13 -1.74 -17.28 -6.02
CA VAL A 13 -2.31 -16.52 -4.94
C VAL A 13 -1.71 -17.06 -3.64
N ALA A 14 -1.12 -16.16 -2.87
CA ALA A 14 -0.59 -16.47 -1.54
C ALA A 14 -1.35 -15.61 -0.53
N ASP A 15 -2.02 -16.26 0.41
CA ASP A 15 -2.51 -15.64 1.63
C ASP A 15 -1.44 -15.85 2.70
N THR A 16 -0.83 -14.76 3.13
CA THR A 16 0.22 -14.71 4.13
C THR A 16 -0.32 -14.02 5.38
N SER A 17 -1.30 -14.62 6.03
CA SER A 17 -1.79 -14.15 7.32
C SER A 17 -0.70 -14.26 8.39
N GLU A 18 -0.72 -13.37 9.38
CA GLU A 18 0.21 -13.42 10.52
C GLU A 18 0.02 -14.69 11.39
N GLU A 19 -1.17 -15.28 11.34
CA GLU A 19 -1.50 -16.52 12.04
C GLU A 19 -1.72 -17.68 11.05
N GLY A 20 -1.02 -18.80 11.27
CA GLY A 20 -1.17 -20.03 10.50
C GLY A 20 -0.16 -20.22 9.37
N ASP A 21 -0.25 -21.36 8.68
CA ASP A 21 0.54 -21.64 7.49
C ASP A 21 0.02 -20.80 6.31
N ALA A 22 0.93 -20.26 5.49
CA ALA A 22 0.55 -19.55 4.28
C ALA A 22 -0.29 -20.44 3.36
N LEU A 23 -1.43 -19.94 2.89
CA LEU A 23 -2.26 -20.63 1.92
C LEU A 23 -1.80 -20.22 0.52
N VAL A 24 -1.32 -21.18 -0.25
CA VAL A 24 -0.78 -20.93 -1.59
C VAL A 24 -1.53 -21.78 -2.61
N GLY A 25 -2.05 -21.14 -3.65
CA GLY A 25 -2.84 -21.79 -4.68
C GLY A 25 -2.53 -21.26 -6.08
N PRO A 26 -2.40 -22.14 -7.09
CA PRO A 26 -2.27 -21.68 -8.46
C PRO A 26 -3.61 -21.15 -8.99
N ILE A 27 -3.55 -20.10 -9.80
CA ILE A 27 -4.70 -19.62 -10.59
C ILE A 27 -4.26 -19.45 -12.04
N THR A 28 -5.08 -19.95 -12.96
CA THR A 28 -4.93 -19.68 -14.38
C THR A 28 -5.95 -18.62 -14.78
N VAL A 29 -5.46 -17.49 -15.25
CA VAL A 29 -6.28 -16.41 -15.80
C VAL A 29 -6.36 -16.65 -17.31
N GLY A 30 -7.58 -16.84 -17.80
CA GLY A 30 -7.87 -17.06 -19.22
C GLY A 30 -8.02 -15.75 -20.00
N GLU A 31 -8.72 -15.83 -21.13
CA GLU A 31 -9.04 -14.65 -21.94
C GLU A 31 -9.79 -13.58 -21.13
N PRO A 32 -9.66 -12.28 -21.51
CA PRO A 32 -10.34 -11.19 -20.84
C PRO A 32 -11.84 -11.46 -20.69
N SER A 33 -12.35 -11.33 -19.47
CA SER A 33 -13.76 -11.62 -19.14
C SER A 33 -14.75 -10.62 -19.75
N GLY A 34 -14.25 -9.48 -20.26
CA GLY A 34 -15.07 -8.34 -20.64
C GLY A 34 -15.73 -7.62 -19.46
N ALA A 35 -15.34 -7.96 -18.22
CA ALA A 35 -15.78 -7.22 -17.03
C ALA A 35 -15.35 -5.76 -17.14
N THR A 36 -16.26 -4.85 -16.79
CA THR A 36 -15.94 -3.44 -16.68
C THR A 36 -15.31 -3.18 -15.32
N PRO A 37 -14.20 -2.42 -15.22
CA PRO A 37 -13.64 -1.99 -13.95
C PRO A 37 -14.69 -1.31 -13.07
N PRO A 38 -14.71 -1.55 -11.75
CA PRO A 38 -15.61 -0.86 -10.85
C PRO A 38 -15.27 0.64 -10.82
N THR A 39 -16.26 1.47 -10.50
CA THR A 39 -16.02 2.90 -10.24
C THR A 39 -15.48 3.05 -8.82
N ALA A 40 -14.27 3.62 -8.69
CA ALA A 40 -13.64 3.86 -7.40
C ALA A 40 -14.02 5.21 -6.81
N ASP A 41 -14.08 5.28 -5.48
CA ASP A 41 -14.26 6.51 -4.71
C ASP A 41 -12.94 7.26 -4.53
N VAL A 42 -11.85 6.51 -4.36
CA VAL A 42 -10.49 7.03 -4.18
C VAL A 42 -9.58 6.43 -5.24
N ASN A 43 -8.77 7.28 -5.88
CA ASN A 43 -7.76 6.85 -6.84
C ASN A 43 -6.37 7.14 -6.26
N VAL A 44 -5.48 6.15 -6.34
CA VAL A 44 -4.09 6.28 -5.94
C VAL A 44 -3.21 5.78 -7.06
N ASP A 45 -2.29 6.64 -7.52
CA ASP A 45 -1.21 6.20 -8.39
C ASP A 45 0.10 6.11 -7.59
N LEU A 46 0.73 4.94 -7.64
CA LEU A 46 2.10 4.71 -7.19
C LEU A 46 3.00 5.08 -8.38
N VAL A 47 3.73 6.18 -8.29
CA VAL A 47 4.51 6.74 -9.40
C VAL A 47 5.92 7.03 -8.92
N ASP A 48 6.85 6.14 -9.28
CA ASP A 48 8.23 6.19 -8.81
C ASP A 48 8.28 6.36 -7.29
N PHE A 49 9.06 7.28 -6.74
CA PHE A 49 9.10 7.52 -5.28
C PHE A 49 8.02 8.49 -4.80
N ASN A 50 6.81 8.42 -5.36
CA ASN A 50 5.71 9.31 -4.99
C ASN A 50 4.33 8.62 -5.02
N PHE A 51 3.40 9.15 -4.21
CA PHE A 51 1.98 8.83 -4.31
C PHE A 51 1.22 10.01 -4.92
N ALA A 52 0.50 9.77 -6.01
CA ALA A 52 -0.56 10.68 -6.43
C ALA A 52 -1.87 10.24 -5.76
N ILE A 53 -2.11 10.80 -4.57
CA ILE A 53 -3.26 10.50 -3.70
C ILE A 53 -3.95 11.81 -3.28
N PRO A 54 -5.27 11.85 -3.11
CA PRO A 54 -5.93 12.99 -2.48
C PRO A 54 -5.39 13.25 -1.07
N SER A 55 -5.18 14.51 -0.71
CA SER A 55 -4.78 14.87 0.66
C SER A 55 -5.94 14.79 1.66
N GLU A 56 -7.18 14.74 1.18
CA GLU A 56 -8.39 14.64 2.00
C GLU A 56 -9.42 13.71 1.34
N ILE A 57 -10.04 12.85 2.16
CA ILE A 57 -11.16 11.97 1.80
C ILE A 57 -12.23 11.98 2.91
N LYS A 58 -13.35 11.29 2.68
CA LYS A 58 -14.41 11.08 3.68
C LYS A 58 -14.25 9.73 4.37
N ALA A 59 -14.61 9.68 5.65
CA ALA A 59 -14.70 8.45 6.42
C ALA A 59 -15.83 7.56 5.91
N GLY A 60 -15.74 6.27 6.25
CA GLY A 60 -16.68 5.23 5.84
C GLY A 60 -16.10 4.30 4.76
N PRO A 61 -16.85 3.25 4.38
CA PRO A 61 -16.41 2.33 3.34
C PRO A 61 -16.24 3.04 2.00
N GLN A 62 -15.05 2.91 1.43
CA GLN A 62 -14.69 3.46 0.12
C GLN A 62 -13.98 2.39 -0.70
N LEU A 63 -14.29 2.33 -2.00
CA LEU A 63 -13.54 1.54 -2.94
C LEU A 63 -12.34 2.33 -3.47
N TRP A 64 -11.14 1.83 -3.21
CA TRP A 64 -9.89 2.42 -3.64
C TRP A 64 -9.39 1.72 -4.89
N GLN A 65 -9.03 2.48 -5.92
CA GLN A 65 -8.26 1.99 -7.05
C GLN A 65 -6.79 2.33 -6.83
N ILE A 66 -5.94 1.32 -6.82
CA ILE A 66 -4.50 1.46 -6.67
C ILE A 66 -3.85 1.03 -7.97
N ASN A 67 -3.12 1.95 -8.60
CA ASN A 67 -2.43 1.73 -9.86
C ASN A 67 -0.93 1.87 -9.64
N ASN A 68 -0.15 0.86 -10.00
CA ASN A 68 1.29 1.03 -10.10
C ASN A 68 1.65 1.54 -11.50
N LYS A 69 1.94 2.85 -11.60
CA LYS A 69 2.36 3.53 -12.82
C LYS A 69 3.85 3.90 -12.81
N GLY A 70 4.57 3.54 -11.74
CA GLY A 70 6.01 3.73 -11.60
C GLY A 70 6.82 2.66 -12.32
N GLU A 71 8.14 2.78 -12.22
CA GLU A 71 9.06 1.82 -12.83
C GLU A 71 9.49 0.67 -11.91
N GLN A 72 9.07 0.68 -10.64
CA GLN A 72 9.43 -0.33 -9.64
C GLN A 72 8.19 -0.97 -9.01
N TRP A 73 8.40 -2.00 -8.20
CA TRP A 73 7.33 -2.52 -7.35
C TRP A 73 7.04 -1.51 -6.26
N HIS A 74 5.77 -1.31 -5.95
CA HIS A 74 5.36 -0.41 -4.87
C HIS A 74 4.33 -1.10 -4.00
N GLU A 75 4.26 -0.65 -2.76
CA GLU A 75 3.20 -0.98 -1.81
C GLU A 75 2.60 0.33 -1.30
N LEU A 76 1.47 0.23 -0.61
CA LEU A 76 0.81 1.37 0.02
C LEU A 76 0.52 0.99 1.46
N VAL A 77 1.25 1.57 2.40
CA VAL A 77 0.98 1.41 3.83
C VAL A 77 0.37 2.71 4.35
N ILE A 78 -0.73 2.62 5.09
CA ILE A 78 -1.37 3.75 5.77
C ILE A 78 -1.17 3.55 7.26
N ILE A 79 -0.46 4.49 7.90
CA ILE A 79 -0.21 4.48 9.33
C ILE A 79 -0.81 5.70 10.01
N LYS A 80 -1.13 5.54 11.29
CA LYS A 80 -1.44 6.61 12.22
C LYS A 80 -0.27 6.75 13.20
N LEU A 81 0.40 7.89 13.18
CA LEU A 81 1.47 8.18 14.13
C LEU A 81 0.89 8.40 15.54
N ASP A 82 1.62 7.96 16.56
CA ASP A 82 1.30 8.31 17.95
C ASP A 82 1.44 9.83 18.18
N GLU A 83 0.81 10.32 19.25
CA GLU A 83 0.83 11.75 19.58
C GLU A 83 2.27 12.26 19.77
N GLY A 84 2.66 13.27 18.98
CA GLY A 84 3.96 13.91 19.05
C GLY A 84 5.10 13.20 18.30
N VAL A 85 4.83 12.06 17.65
CA VAL A 85 5.82 11.34 16.84
C VAL A 85 5.97 12.00 15.48
N ALA A 86 7.22 12.26 15.07
CA ALA A 86 7.52 12.74 13.73
C ALA A 86 7.82 11.57 12.78
N MET A 87 7.49 11.73 11.50
CA MET A 87 7.80 10.70 10.49
C MET A 87 9.30 10.47 10.35
N ASP A 88 10.14 11.49 10.56
CA ASP A 88 11.59 11.36 10.54
C ASP A 88 12.09 10.41 11.66
N ASP A 89 11.43 10.39 12.83
CA ASP A 89 11.77 9.45 13.91
C ASP A 89 11.43 8.01 13.51
N VAL A 90 10.29 7.81 12.83
CA VAL A 90 9.90 6.51 12.28
C VAL A 90 10.90 6.04 11.21
N MET A 91 11.33 6.93 10.33
CA MET A 91 12.34 6.60 9.31
C MET A 91 13.69 6.25 9.95
N ALA A 92 14.12 7.00 10.96
CA ALA A 92 15.35 6.69 11.69
C ALA A 92 15.27 5.33 12.40
N MET A 93 14.11 4.99 12.99
CA MET A 93 13.86 3.67 13.58
C MET A 93 13.97 2.55 12.54
N ILE A 94 13.37 2.72 11.36
CA ILE A 94 13.32 1.69 10.31
C ILE A 94 14.68 1.49 9.64
N MET A 95 15.47 2.55 9.51
CA MET A 95 16.82 2.49 8.95
C MET A 95 17.88 2.05 9.97
N SER A 96 17.50 1.86 11.24
CA SER A 96 18.41 1.40 12.28
C SER A 96 18.76 -0.08 12.11
N GLU A 97 20.03 -0.43 12.31
CA GLU A 97 20.47 -1.83 12.44
C GLU A 97 20.24 -2.37 13.87
N GLU A 98 19.84 -1.50 14.81
CA GLU A 98 19.55 -1.89 16.19
C GLU A 98 18.20 -2.59 16.29
N GLU A 99 18.15 -3.63 17.13
CA GLU A 99 16.91 -4.32 17.42
C GLU A 99 15.94 -3.36 18.12
N THR A 100 14.79 -3.12 17.51
CA THR A 100 13.78 -2.23 18.09
C THR A 100 13.10 -2.90 19.28
N SER A 101 13.00 -2.19 20.40
CA SER A 101 12.33 -2.70 21.60
C SER A 101 10.96 -2.05 21.78
N GLY A 102 9.93 -2.87 21.99
CA GLY A 102 8.56 -2.40 22.19
C GLY A 102 7.76 -2.27 20.90
N PRO A 103 6.48 -1.85 20.98
CA PRO A 103 5.66 -1.64 19.81
C PRO A 103 6.17 -0.46 18.97
N PRO A 104 5.93 -0.45 17.65
CA PRO A 104 6.23 0.73 16.82
C PRO A 104 5.44 1.95 17.31
N PRO A 105 5.97 3.18 17.15
CA PRO A 105 5.33 4.43 17.58
C PRO A 105 4.25 4.89 16.59
N PHE A 106 3.54 3.92 16.00
CA PHE A 106 2.48 4.11 15.03
C PHE A 106 1.57 2.87 14.99
N GLU A 107 0.33 3.08 14.60
CA GLU A 107 -0.63 2.03 14.26
C GLU A 107 -0.67 1.86 12.73
N MET A 108 -0.55 0.63 12.23
CA MET A 108 -0.84 0.34 10.82
C MET A 108 -2.35 0.18 10.65
N VAL A 109 -2.94 1.04 9.83
CA VAL A 109 -4.39 1.18 9.68
C VAL A 109 -4.89 0.39 8.48
N ALA A 110 -4.13 0.42 7.39
CA ALA A 110 -4.38 -0.36 6.19
C ALA A 110 -3.07 -0.60 5.45
N MET A 111 -3.01 -1.69 4.68
CA MET A 111 -1.94 -1.89 3.72
C MET A 111 -2.46 -2.50 2.43
N TRP A 112 -1.81 -2.15 1.34
CA TRP A 112 -1.86 -2.88 0.09
C TRP A 112 -0.49 -3.48 -0.20
N SER A 113 -0.47 -4.79 -0.43
CA SER A 113 0.75 -5.57 -0.64
C SER A 113 1.55 -5.09 -1.87
N PRO A 114 2.84 -5.45 -1.95
CA PRO A 114 3.68 -5.14 -3.09
C PRO A 114 3.04 -5.54 -4.42
N MET A 115 2.94 -4.59 -5.34
CA MET A 115 2.35 -4.79 -6.66
C MET A 115 3.33 -4.37 -7.77
N GLY A 116 3.38 -5.16 -8.83
CA GLY A 116 4.31 -4.95 -9.94
C GLY A 116 3.92 -3.80 -10.87
N VAL A 117 4.87 -3.38 -11.70
CA VAL A 117 4.71 -2.31 -12.69
C VAL A 117 3.51 -2.57 -13.61
N GLY A 118 2.68 -1.55 -13.82
CA GLY A 118 1.53 -1.57 -14.73
C GLY A 118 0.32 -2.33 -14.21
N THR A 119 0.36 -2.83 -12.97
CA THR A 119 -0.78 -3.54 -12.38
C THR A 119 -1.80 -2.57 -11.77
N THR A 120 -3.05 -3.01 -11.74
CA THR A 120 -4.16 -2.28 -11.11
C THR A 120 -4.96 -3.24 -10.23
N ALA A 121 -5.36 -2.75 -9.07
CA ALA A 121 -6.24 -3.46 -8.17
C ALA A 121 -7.20 -2.51 -7.48
N TRP A 122 -8.29 -3.09 -6.95
CA TRP A 122 -9.24 -2.39 -6.11
C TRP A 122 -9.36 -3.08 -4.77
N VAL A 123 -9.46 -2.26 -3.73
CA VAL A 123 -9.66 -2.70 -2.36
C VAL A 123 -10.67 -1.78 -1.69
N GLU A 124 -11.58 -2.37 -0.93
CA GLU A 124 -12.51 -1.62 -0.10
C GLU A 124 -11.91 -1.44 1.28
N TRP A 125 -11.78 -0.20 1.72
CA TRP A 125 -11.32 0.16 3.06
C TRP A 125 -12.34 1.07 3.74
N ASP A 126 -12.48 0.89 5.05
CA ASP A 126 -13.29 1.74 5.92
C ASP A 126 -12.34 2.43 6.90
N LEU A 127 -11.77 3.55 6.46
CA LEU A 127 -10.82 4.30 7.28
C LEU A 127 -11.58 5.21 8.25
N PRO A 128 -11.29 5.15 9.57
CA PRO A 128 -11.84 6.11 10.52
C PRO A 128 -11.42 7.55 10.19
N ALA A 129 -12.16 8.53 10.70
CA ALA A 129 -11.74 9.92 10.63
C ALA A 129 -10.41 10.12 11.40
N GLY A 130 -9.46 10.84 10.81
CA GLY A 130 -8.12 11.01 11.37
C GLY A 130 -7.11 11.61 10.41
N ALA A 131 -5.90 11.85 10.92
CA ALA A 131 -4.74 12.20 10.12
C ALA A 131 -3.82 10.99 10.03
N TYR A 132 -3.36 10.69 8.82
CA TYR A 132 -2.58 9.51 8.49
C TYR A 132 -1.38 9.87 7.63
N THR A 133 -0.37 9.01 7.70
CA THR A 133 0.78 9.02 6.81
C THR A 133 0.71 7.80 5.90
N VAL A 134 0.92 8.01 4.61
CA VAL A 134 1.00 6.97 3.59
C VAL A 134 2.45 6.82 3.18
N LEU A 135 2.96 5.59 3.12
CA LEU A 135 4.36 5.33 2.80
C LEU A 135 4.59 3.96 2.16
N CYS A 136 5.76 3.81 1.54
CA CYS A 136 6.24 2.57 0.92
C CYS A 136 7.57 2.17 1.55
N PHE A 137 7.64 0.99 2.19
CA PHE A 137 8.85 0.49 2.83
C PHE A 137 9.72 -0.37 1.92
N LEU A 138 9.23 -0.71 0.72
CA LEU A 138 10.00 -1.51 -0.22
C LEU A 138 11.36 -0.86 -0.52
N PRO A 139 12.44 -1.66 -0.54
CA PRO A 139 13.76 -1.16 -0.88
C PRO A 139 13.83 -0.74 -2.35
N ASP A 140 14.60 0.30 -2.65
CA ASP A 140 14.96 0.68 -4.02
C ASP A 140 15.88 -0.39 -4.63
N LEU A 141 15.26 -1.39 -5.27
CA LEU A 141 15.94 -2.52 -5.90
C LEU A 141 16.76 -2.12 -7.12
N LYS A 142 16.56 -0.90 -7.66
CA LYS A 142 17.32 -0.36 -8.80
C LYS A 142 18.43 0.59 -8.38
N GLY A 143 18.53 0.94 -7.09
CA GLY A 143 19.47 1.93 -6.59
C GLY A 143 20.18 1.48 -5.32
N ASP A 144 20.01 2.25 -4.26
CA ASP A 144 20.82 2.17 -3.03
C ASP A 144 20.26 1.19 -1.98
N PHE A 145 19.20 0.45 -2.32
CA PHE A 145 18.47 -0.45 -1.42
C PHE A 145 17.85 0.25 -0.19
N GLN A 146 17.87 1.58 -0.11
CA GLN A 146 17.12 2.29 0.92
C GLN A 146 15.61 2.17 0.65
N PRO A 147 14.77 2.19 1.69
CA PRO A 147 13.31 2.17 1.51
C PRO A 147 12.84 3.31 0.60
N HIS A 148 11.82 3.08 -0.22
CA HIS A 148 11.24 4.12 -1.08
C HIS A 148 10.81 5.36 -0.29
N ALA A 149 10.34 5.19 0.95
CA ALA A 149 10.05 6.30 1.86
C ALA A 149 11.27 7.21 2.13
N ALA A 150 12.49 6.65 2.19
CA ALA A 150 13.72 7.44 2.35
C ALA A 150 14.04 8.29 1.12
N HIS A 151 13.51 7.91 -0.05
CA HIS A 151 13.54 8.69 -1.29
C HIS A 151 12.37 9.68 -1.43
N GLY A 152 11.55 9.81 -0.38
CA GLY A 152 10.43 10.75 -0.34
C GLY A 152 9.08 10.15 -0.71
N MET A 153 8.97 8.82 -0.86
CA MET A 153 7.69 8.14 -1.11
C MET A 153 6.84 8.09 0.17
N VAL A 154 6.36 9.27 0.57
CA VAL A 154 5.56 9.54 1.74
C VAL A 154 4.50 10.59 1.37
N ALA A 155 3.27 10.43 1.83
CA ALA A 155 2.19 11.40 1.66
C ALA A 155 1.35 11.55 2.93
N ASN A 156 0.70 12.69 3.08
CA ASN A 156 -0.28 12.91 4.15
C ASN A 156 -1.69 12.66 3.63
N LEU A 157 -2.52 12.03 4.45
CA LEU A 157 -3.92 11.77 4.17
C LEU A 157 -4.78 12.18 5.36
N THR A 158 -5.76 13.05 5.12
CA THR A 158 -6.78 13.41 6.13
C THR A 158 -8.09 12.72 5.78
N VAL A 159 -8.65 11.99 6.74
CA VAL A 159 -9.99 11.40 6.64
C VAL A 159 -10.94 12.24 7.48
N THR A 160 -11.93 12.84 6.83
CA THR A 160 -12.91 13.73 7.47
C THR A 160 -14.25 13.05 7.65
N ASN A 161 -15.04 13.51 8.63
CA ASN A 161 -16.43 13.08 8.77
C ASN A 161 -17.33 13.60 7.63
#